data_AF-A0A2R6N889-F1
#
_entry.id   AF-A0A2R6N889-F1
#
_cell.length_a   1.000
_cell.length_b   1.000
_cell.length_c   1.000
_cell.angle_alpha   90.00
_cell.angle_beta   90.00
_cell.angle_gamma   90.00
#
_symmetry.space_group_name_H-M   'P 1'
#
loop_
_entity.id
_entity.type
_entity.pdbx_description
1 polymer ?
#
loop_
_entity_poly.entity_id
_entity_poly.type
_entity_poly.pdbx_seq_one_letter_code
_entity_poly.pdbx_strand_id
1 'polypeptide(L)'
;VLAGSFNEHPELDSFAIDDGCTRCDEPLVASYEDEMLALDCPDCGRAHGEYSFPPGGLHDRTNEEVLDAFDQRVRHLHCLAKDGVCPECSGRMQTTISKEGECCLGVGLRADHVCEQCDHSLCSAIGLSLLDRSPVVAFYRDHGIDLGATPYWQLDWCVSDDHTTVRSTDPWELEIDVALGDERLRATLDEDLALVETRRTDA
;
A
#
# COMPACT_ATOMS: atom_id res chain seq x y z
N VAL A 1 -20.06 -5.45 -24.40
CA VAL A 1 -18.61 -5.69 -24.52
C VAL A 1 -18.06 -4.57 -25.39
N LEU A 2 -17.34 -3.61 -24.79
CA LEU A 2 -16.50 -2.71 -25.57
C LEU A 2 -15.38 -3.60 -26.14
N ALA A 3 -15.61 -4.09 -27.35
CA ALA A 3 -14.63 -4.86 -28.10
C ALA A 3 -13.54 -3.88 -28.55
N GLY A 4 -12.48 -3.73 -27.75
CA GLY A 4 -11.38 -2.83 -28.08
C GLY A 4 -10.23 -2.75 -27.07
N SER A 5 -10.49 -2.77 -25.75
CA SER A 5 -9.49 -2.27 -24.78
C SER A 5 -8.49 -3.29 -24.21
N PHE A 6 -8.45 -4.54 -24.70
CA PHE A 6 -7.49 -5.54 -24.20
C PHE A 6 -6.13 -5.53 -24.93
N ASN A 7 -6.02 -4.80 -26.05
CA ASN A 7 -4.78 -4.71 -26.85
C ASN A 7 -4.28 -3.27 -27.03
N GLU A 8 -4.87 -2.32 -26.30
CA GLU A 8 -4.44 -0.92 -26.35
C GLU A 8 -3.29 -0.76 -25.37
N HIS A 9 -2.21 -0.14 -25.81
CA HIS A 9 -1.09 0.28 -24.95
C HIS A 9 -1.29 1.79 -24.73
N PRO A 10 -2.21 2.21 -23.85
CA PRO A 10 -2.42 3.63 -23.61
C PRO A 10 -1.13 4.21 -23.05
N GLU A 11 -0.60 5.22 -23.74
CA GLU A 11 0.46 6.07 -23.20
C GLU A 11 -0.23 7.10 -22.29
N LEU A 12 0.10 7.06 -21.00
CA LEU A 12 -0.29 8.09 -20.05
C LEU A 12 0.97 8.91 -19.75
N ASP A 13 0.97 10.16 -20.20
CA ASP A 13 2.05 11.09 -19.85
C ASP A 13 2.13 11.21 -18.32
N SER A 14 3.35 11.19 -17.79
CA SER A 14 3.56 11.40 -16.35
C SER A 14 2.97 12.74 -15.91
N PHE A 15 2.34 12.78 -14.75
CA PHE A 15 1.72 13.98 -14.22
C PHE A 15 2.02 14.17 -12.73
N ALA A 16 2.08 15.45 -12.32
CA ALA A 16 2.22 15.79 -10.92
C ALA A 16 0.94 15.49 -10.14
N ILE A 17 1.10 15.04 -8.91
CA ILE A 17 0.05 14.82 -7.93
C ILE A 17 0.08 16.00 -6.96
N ASP A 18 -1.09 16.49 -6.56
CA ASP A 18 -1.18 17.61 -5.61
C ASP A 18 -0.69 17.24 -4.20
N ASP A 19 -0.60 15.94 -3.91
CA ASP A 19 -0.08 15.41 -2.66
C ASP A 19 1.45 15.41 -2.60
N GLY A 20 1.97 15.82 -1.44
CA GLY A 20 3.40 15.82 -1.17
C GLY A 20 3.96 14.46 -0.75
N CYS A 21 5.26 14.28 -0.98
CA CYS A 21 6.02 13.15 -0.49
C CYS A 21 6.02 13.12 1.04
N THR A 22 5.77 11.96 1.63
CA THR A 22 5.70 11.74 3.08
C THR A 22 7.05 11.90 3.79
N ARG A 23 8.14 12.12 3.04
CA ARG A 23 9.50 12.34 3.56
C ARG A 23 10.02 13.77 3.40
N CYS A 24 9.67 14.45 2.29
CA CYS A 24 10.25 15.75 1.96
C CYS A 24 9.22 16.81 1.55
N ASP A 25 7.93 16.47 1.56
CA ASP A 25 6.79 17.33 1.23
C ASP A 25 6.74 17.86 -0.22
N GLU A 26 7.76 17.58 -1.06
CA GLU A 26 7.75 17.93 -2.48
C GLU A 26 6.71 17.09 -3.26
N PRO A 27 6.12 17.63 -4.35
CA PRO A 27 5.06 16.95 -5.10
C PRO A 27 5.47 15.56 -5.60
N LEU A 28 4.52 14.62 -5.54
CA LEU A 28 4.68 13.31 -6.16
C LEU A 28 4.41 13.38 -7.67
N VAL A 29 4.97 12.43 -8.40
CA VAL A 29 4.70 12.23 -9.83
C VAL A 29 4.13 10.84 -10.03
N ALA A 30 3.01 10.77 -10.75
CA ALA A 30 2.47 9.51 -11.25
C ALA A 30 3.05 9.23 -12.65
N SER A 31 3.53 8.01 -12.85
CA SER A 31 3.95 7.50 -14.17
C SER A 31 3.32 6.15 -14.45
N TYR A 32 3.16 5.83 -15.73
CA TYR A 32 2.56 4.58 -16.18
C TYR A 32 3.40 3.97 -17.30
N GLU A 33 3.91 2.77 -17.06
CA GLU A 33 4.73 2.00 -18.01
C GLU A 33 4.47 0.50 -17.78
N ASP A 34 4.42 -0.30 -18.83
CA ASP A 34 4.25 -1.76 -18.75
C ASP A 34 3.07 -2.23 -17.86
N GLU A 35 1.94 -1.52 -17.91
CA GLU A 35 0.75 -1.76 -17.08
C GLU A 35 0.98 -1.62 -15.56
N MET A 36 2.04 -0.92 -15.18
CA MET A 36 2.35 -0.54 -13.81
C MET A 36 2.11 0.96 -13.65
N LEU A 37 1.36 1.34 -12.62
CA LEU A 37 1.26 2.73 -12.20
C LEU A 37 2.16 2.93 -10.97
N ALA A 38 3.09 3.87 -11.09
CA ALA A 38 4.08 4.20 -10.09
C ALA A 38 3.84 5.62 -9.56
N LEU A 39 3.99 5.80 -8.25
CA LEU A 39 3.95 7.09 -7.57
C LEU A 39 5.31 7.32 -6.93
N ASP A 40 6.07 8.29 -7.44
CA ASP A 40 7.44 8.54 -7.00
C ASP A 40 7.70 10.01 -6.69
N CYS A 41 8.56 10.27 -5.71
CA CYS A 41 9.08 11.59 -5.45
C CYS A 41 10.38 11.82 -6.26
N PRO A 42 10.39 12.71 -7.27
CA PRO A 42 11.58 12.96 -8.07
C PRO A 42 12.72 13.63 -7.28
N ASP A 43 12.39 14.39 -6.23
CA ASP A 43 13.36 15.15 -5.44
C ASP A 43 14.19 14.28 -4.49
N CYS A 44 13.56 13.32 -3.80
CA CYS A 44 14.23 12.45 -2.83
C CYS A 44 14.32 10.98 -3.24
N GLY A 45 13.69 10.60 -4.35
CA GLY A 45 13.68 9.23 -4.89
C GLY A 45 12.85 8.23 -4.07
N ARG A 46 11.97 8.70 -3.17
CA ARG A 46 11.10 7.80 -2.39
C ARG A 46 9.95 7.31 -3.26
N ALA A 47 9.80 6.00 -3.33
CA ALA A 47 8.63 5.36 -3.92
C ALA A 47 7.46 5.36 -2.94
N HIS A 48 6.27 5.63 -3.44
CA HIS A 48 5.01 5.61 -2.70
C HIS A 48 4.10 4.45 -3.12
N GLY A 49 4.44 3.77 -4.20
CA GLY A 49 3.71 2.59 -4.68
C GLY A 49 3.98 2.35 -6.15
N GLU A 50 4.19 1.10 -6.53
CA GLU A 50 4.29 0.67 -7.92
C GLU A 50 3.52 -0.64 -8.07
N TYR A 51 2.36 -0.58 -8.71
CA TYR A 51 1.42 -1.70 -8.76
C TYR A 51 0.78 -1.87 -10.12
N SER A 52 0.44 -3.13 -10.43
CA SER A 52 -0.28 -3.45 -11.67
C SER A 52 -1.62 -2.73 -11.73
N PHE A 53 -1.78 -1.93 -12.77
CA PHE A 53 -2.95 -1.14 -13.04
C PHE A 53 -3.38 -1.35 -14.50
N PRO A 54 -4.28 -2.32 -14.76
CA PRO A 54 -4.70 -2.63 -16.13
C PRO A 54 -5.26 -1.39 -16.87
N PRO A 55 -5.11 -1.31 -18.20
CA PRO A 55 -5.43 -0.11 -18.98
C PRO A 55 -6.91 0.33 -18.91
N GLY A 56 -7.82 -0.57 -18.55
CA GLY A 56 -9.21 -0.21 -18.22
C GLY A 56 -9.35 0.75 -17.02
N GLY A 57 -8.30 0.87 -16.22
CA GLY A 57 -8.11 1.86 -15.16
C GLY A 57 -7.90 3.28 -15.69
N LEU A 58 -7.52 3.46 -16.96
CA LEU A 58 -7.20 4.77 -17.54
C LEU A 58 -8.32 5.35 -18.42
N HIS A 59 -9.14 4.48 -19.02
CA HIS A 59 -10.14 4.88 -20.00
C HIS A 59 -11.23 5.79 -19.40
N ASP A 60 -11.51 6.91 -20.08
CA ASP A 60 -12.50 7.94 -19.69
C ASP A 60 -12.34 8.46 -18.25
N ARG A 61 -11.10 8.56 -17.76
CA ARG A 61 -10.79 9.13 -16.45
C ARG A 61 -9.89 10.36 -16.56
N THR A 62 -10.13 11.33 -15.69
CA THR A 62 -9.16 12.37 -15.34
C THR A 62 -8.03 11.78 -14.50
N ASN A 63 -6.92 12.52 -14.36
CA ASN A 63 -5.79 12.10 -13.54
C ASN A 63 -6.19 11.83 -12.08
N GLU A 64 -7.05 12.67 -11.50
CA GLU A 64 -7.60 12.46 -10.14
C GLU A 64 -8.41 11.15 -10.06
N GLU A 65 -9.30 10.91 -11.03
CA GLU A 65 -10.10 9.69 -11.07
C GLU A 65 -9.23 8.43 -11.30
N VAL A 66 -8.11 8.54 -12.01
CA VAL A 66 -7.12 7.47 -12.16
C VAL A 66 -6.47 7.16 -10.80
N LEU A 67 -6.03 8.17 -10.06
CA LEU A 67 -5.44 8.02 -8.73
C LEU A 67 -6.42 7.41 -7.74
N ASP A 68 -7.68 7.85 -7.74
CA ASP A 68 -8.74 7.28 -6.91
C ASP A 68 -8.96 5.79 -7.23
N ALA A 69 -9.04 5.44 -8.52
CA ALA A 69 -9.19 4.07 -8.95
C ALA A 69 -7.97 3.20 -8.57
N PHE A 70 -6.77 3.78 -8.63
CA PHE A 70 -5.53 3.14 -8.22
C PHE A 70 -5.49 2.87 -6.72
N ASP A 71 -5.77 3.87 -5.87
CA ASP A 71 -5.85 3.74 -4.40
C ASP A 71 -6.79 2.59 -4.03
N GLN A 72 -8.02 2.62 -4.56
CA GLN A 72 -9.01 1.60 -4.28
C GLN A 72 -8.58 0.22 -4.76
N ARG A 73 -7.99 0.10 -5.95
CA ARG A 73 -7.50 -1.19 -6.44
C ARG A 73 -6.41 -1.75 -5.52
N VAL A 74 -5.40 -0.95 -5.19
CA VAL A 74 -4.28 -1.37 -4.31
C VAL A 74 -4.81 -1.88 -2.98
N ARG A 75 -5.70 -1.13 -2.33
CA ARG A 75 -6.33 -1.52 -1.05
C ARG A 75 -7.02 -2.87 -1.14
N HIS A 76 -7.90 -3.06 -2.12
CA HIS A 76 -8.74 -4.26 -2.17
C HIS A 76 -7.96 -5.51 -2.56
N LEU A 77 -6.98 -5.40 -3.47
CA LEU A 77 -6.13 -6.55 -3.82
C LEU A 77 -5.26 -7.00 -2.65
N HIS A 78 -4.63 -6.06 -1.96
CA HIS A 78 -3.79 -6.37 -0.80
C HIS A 78 -4.63 -6.82 0.40
N CYS A 79 -5.87 -6.33 0.52
CA CYS A 79 -6.82 -6.85 1.51
C CYS A 79 -7.13 -8.34 1.29
N LEU A 80 -7.42 -8.75 0.05
CA LEU A 80 -7.62 -10.17 -0.26
C LEU A 80 -6.34 -10.98 -0.01
N ALA A 81 -5.20 -10.47 -0.48
CA ALA A 81 -3.92 -11.17 -0.40
C ALA A 81 -3.49 -11.42 1.05
N LYS A 82 -3.55 -10.41 1.92
CA LYS A 82 -3.21 -10.54 3.34
C LYS A 82 -4.19 -11.44 4.10
N ASP A 83 -5.44 -11.51 3.67
CA ASP A 83 -6.45 -12.41 4.24
C ASP A 83 -6.35 -13.84 3.68
N GLY A 84 -5.30 -14.14 2.91
CA GLY A 84 -5.00 -15.49 2.42
C GLY A 84 -5.72 -15.88 1.13
N VAL A 85 -6.30 -14.90 0.41
CA VAL A 85 -7.08 -15.12 -0.81
C VAL A 85 -6.42 -14.45 -2.01
N CYS A 86 -6.07 -15.25 -3.03
CA CYS A 86 -5.50 -14.72 -4.25
C CYS A 86 -6.54 -13.90 -5.04
N PRO A 87 -6.26 -12.64 -5.42
CA PRO A 87 -7.22 -11.83 -6.17
C PRO A 87 -7.45 -12.31 -7.61
N GLU A 88 -6.52 -13.08 -8.19
CA GLU A 88 -6.61 -13.57 -9.57
C GLU A 88 -7.42 -14.87 -9.70
N CYS A 89 -7.18 -15.84 -8.80
CA CYS A 89 -7.80 -17.17 -8.90
C CYS A 89 -8.57 -17.64 -7.66
N SER A 90 -8.67 -16.80 -6.61
CA SER A 90 -9.27 -17.16 -5.31
C SER A 90 -8.60 -18.35 -4.60
N GLY A 91 -7.39 -18.73 -5.04
CA GLY A 91 -6.56 -19.74 -4.39
C GLY A 91 -5.98 -19.26 -3.05
N ARG A 92 -5.30 -20.16 -2.34
CA ARG A 92 -4.60 -19.86 -1.09
C ARG A 92 -3.40 -18.95 -1.36
N MET A 93 -3.45 -17.75 -0.79
CA MET A 93 -2.32 -16.82 -0.76
C MET A 93 -1.51 -17.09 0.51
N GLN A 94 -0.19 -17.23 0.37
CA GLN A 94 0.73 -17.22 1.50
C GLN A 94 1.37 -15.85 1.63
N THR A 95 1.56 -15.40 2.87
CA THR A 95 2.29 -14.17 3.20
C THR A 95 3.62 -14.56 3.83
N THR A 96 4.69 -13.85 3.48
CA THR A 96 6.02 -13.99 4.10
C THR A 96 6.63 -12.61 4.30
N ILE A 97 7.28 -12.40 5.44
CA ILE A 97 7.98 -11.15 5.75
C ILE A 97 9.46 -11.27 5.34
N SER A 98 9.93 -10.32 4.53
CA SER A 98 11.26 -10.33 3.94
C SER A 98 12.04 -9.07 4.31
N LYS A 99 13.32 -9.23 4.67
CA LYS A 99 14.33 -8.15 4.86
C LYS A 99 15.33 -8.05 3.72
N GLU A 100 15.23 -8.97 2.75
CA GLU A 100 16.24 -9.16 1.71
C GLU A 100 15.64 -8.89 0.33
N GLY A 101 16.48 -8.40 -0.57
CA GLY A 101 16.12 -8.16 -1.96
C GLY A 101 15.76 -6.69 -2.25
N GLU A 102 15.93 -6.32 -3.51
CA GLU A 102 15.44 -5.05 -4.03
C GLU A 102 13.91 -5.12 -4.10
N CYS A 103 13.24 -4.06 -3.65
CA CYS A 103 11.79 -3.90 -3.71
C CYS A 103 11.48 -2.66 -4.53
N CYS A 104 10.50 -2.73 -5.44
CA CYS A 104 10.01 -1.56 -6.17
C CYS A 104 9.56 -0.43 -5.23
N LEU A 105 9.15 -0.76 -4.01
CA LEU A 105 8.73 0.20 -2.99
C LEU A 105 9.90 0.86 -2.24
N GLY A 106 11.15 0.47 -2.50
CA GLY A 106 12.32 1.05 -1.84
C GLY A 106 12.42 0.81 -0.32
N VAL A 107 11.62 -0.11 0.23
CA VAL A 107 11.61 -0.46 1.67
C VAL A 107 12.56 -1.62 1.97
N GLY A 108 13.14 -1.61 3.18
CA GLY A 108 14.02 -2.66 3.68
C GLY A 108 13.28 -3.82 4.36
N LEU A 109 12.02 -3.63 4.73
CA LEU A 109 11.13 -4.64 5.30
C LEU A 109 9.79 -4.65 4.54
N ARG A 110 9.42 -5.80 3.97
CA ARG A 110 8.20 -5.94 3.16
C ARG A 110 7.46 -7.24 3.45
N ALA A 111 6.19 -7.26 3.06
CA ALA A 111 5.38 -8.45 2.96
C ALA A 111 5.31 -8.91 1.50
N ASP A 112 5.66 -10.16 1.26
CA ASP A 112 5.49 -10.84 -0.02
C ASP A 112 4.27 -11.76 0.07
N HIS A 113 3.32 -11.59 -0.83
CA HIS A 113 2.14 -12.44 -0.95
C HIS A 113 2.28 -13.28 -2.22
N VAL A 114 2.22 -14.61 -2.11
CA VAL A 114 2.37 -15.52 -3.26
C VAL A 114 1.26 -16.57 -3.24
N CYS A 115 0.58 -16.72 -4.38
CA CYS A 115 -0.48 -17.71 -4.54
C CYS A 115 0.10 -19.11 -4.80
N GLU A 116 -0.30 -20.09 -3.99
CA GLU A 116 0.15 -21.48 -4.14
C GLU A 116 -0.34 -22.15 -5.44
N GLN A 117 -1.37 -21.60 -6.08
CA GLN A 117 -2.02 -22.21 -7.24
C GLN A 117 -1.61 -21.62 -8.58
N CYS A 118 -1.50 -20.30 -8.67
CA CYS A 118 -1.27 -19.61 -9.95
C CYS A 118 0.03 -18.78 -9.96
N ASP A 119 0.79 -18.81 -8.86
CA ASP A 119 2.07 -18.10 -8.71
C ASP A 119 1.96 -16.56 -8.81
N HIS A 120 0.73 -16.03 -8.83
CA HIS A 120 0.51 -14.59 -8.74
C HIS A 120 1.10 -14.05 -7.44
N SER A 121 1.86 -12.96 -7.56
CA SER A 121 2.56 -12.33 -6.46
C SER A 121 2.23 -10.84 -6.34
N LEU A 122 2.22 -10.38 -5.10
CA LEU A 122 2.08 -8.97 -4.72
C LEU A 122 3.09 -8.70 -3.60
N CYS A 123 3.66 -7.51 -3.54
CA CYS A 123 4.49 -7.10 -2.41
C CYS A 123 4.00 -5.78 -1.83
N SER A 124 4.19 -5.56 -0.53
CA SER A 124 3.78 -4.32 0.12
C SER A 124 4.69 -3.93 1.27
N ALA A 125 4.75 -2.64 1.58
CA ALA A 125 5.21 -2.21 2.90
C ALA A 125 4.26 -2.77 3.97
N ILE A 126 4.80 -3.14 5.14
CA ILE A 126 4.02 -3.82 6.20
C ILE A 126 2.80 -2.97 6.60
N GLY A 127 2.94 -1.65 6.63
CA GLY A 127 1.88 -0.72 7.00
C GLY A 127 0.63 -0.79 6.14
N LEU A 128 0.73 -1.19 4.86
CA LEU A 128 -0.42 -1.34 3.98
C LEU A 128 -1.48 -2.32 4.56
N SER A 129 -1.04 -3.30 5.36
CA SER A 129 -1.90 -4.26 6.03
C SER A 129 -2.84 -3.67 7.10
N LEU A 130 -2.60 -2.42 7.52
CA LEU A 130 -3.34 -1.74 8.58
C LEU A 130 -4.54 -0.91 8.10
N LEU A 131 -4.66 -0.63 6.80
CA LEU A 131 -5.63 0.34 6.23
C LEU A 131 -7.11 0.03 6.52
N ASP A 132 -7.43 -1.24 6.73
CA ASP A 132 -8.76 -1.80 6.97
C ASP A 132 -8.91 -2.39 8.38
N ARG A 133 -7.88 -2.29 9.24
CA ARG A 133 -7.93 -2.83 10.59
C ARG A 133 -8.76 -1.90 11.48
N SER A 134 -9.82 -2.44 12.07
CA SER A 134 -10.82 -1.63 12.80
C SER A 134 -10.23 -0.72 13.90
N PRO A 135 -9.22 -1.12 14.69
CA PRO A 135 -8.61 -0.21 15.67
C PRO A 135 -7.92 1.01 15.04
N VAL A 136 -7.29 0.84 13.87
CA VAL A 136 -6.61 1.91 13.13
C VAL A 136 -7.64 2.85 12.50
N VAL A 137 -8.67 2.29 11.87
CA VAL A 137 -9.81 3.06 11.34
C VAL A 137 -10.50 3.85 12.45
N ALA A 138 -10.71 3.24 13.63
CA ALA A 138 -11.31 3.92 14.77
C ALA A 138 -10.42 5.06 15.29
N PHE A 139 -9.10 4.86 15.34
CA PHE A 139 -8.14 5.90 15.72
C PHE A 139 -8.20 7.11 14.79
N TYR A 140 -8.19 6.90 13.47
CA TYR A 140 -8.37 7.98 12.50
C TYR A 140 -9.72 8.71 12.65
N ARG A 141 -10.79 7.95 12.82
CA ARG A 141 -12.14 8.51 13.01
C ARG A 141 -12.25 9.34 14.29
N ASP A 142 -11.62 8.91 15.38
CA ASP A 142 -11.61 9.66 16.64
C ASP A 142 -10.91 11.03 16.49
N HIS A 143 -10.01 11.16 15.51
CA HIS A 143 -9.37 12.42 15.11
C HIS A 143 -10.13 13.18 14.00
N GLY A 144 -11.32 12.72 13.61
CA GLY A 144 -12.15 13.34 12.59
C GLY A 144 -11.70 13.10 11.15
N ILE A 145 -10.84 12.10 10.91
CA ILE A 145 -10.29 11.77 9.60
C ILE A 145 -10.93 10.46 9.11
N ASP A 146 -11.37 10.42 7.86
CA ASP A 146 -11.80 9.18 7.21
C ASP A 146 -10.62 8.49 6.53
N LEU A 147 -10.10 7.43 7.17
CA LEU A 147 -8.99 6.64 6.64
C LEU A 147 -9.33 5.95 5.30
N GLY A 148 -10.60 5.62 5.07
CA GLY A 148 -11.04 4.99 3.83
C GLY A 148 -11.05 5.94 2.63
N ALA A 149 -11.15 7.25 2.90
CA ALA A 149 -11.10 8.31 1.90
C ALA A 149 -9.74 9.02 1.82
N THR A 150 -8.80 8.69 2.71
CA THR A 150 -7.43 9.24 2.69
C THR A 150 -6.56 8.36 1.79
N PRO A 151 -6.00 8.85 0.68
CA PRO A 151 -5.17 8.05 -0.20
C PRO A 151 -3.98 7.40 0.51
N TYR A 152 -3.69 6.14 0.20
CA TYR A 152 -2.73 5.37 1.00
C TYR A 152 -1.31 5.96 0.93
N TRP A 153 -0.97 6.63 -0.18
CA TRP A 153 0.35 7.24 -0.38
C TRP A 153 0.61 8.46 0.49
N GLN A 154 -0.43 9.06 1.08
CA GLN A 154 -0.30 10.18 2.03
C GLN A 154 0.07 9.68 3.44
N LEU A 155 0.01 8.37 3.68
CA LEU A 155 0.20 7.77 4.99
C LEU A 155 1.64 7.26 5.12
N ASP A 156 2.49 8.01 5.82
CA ASP A 156 3.92 7.69 5.92
C ASP A 156 4.19 6.28 6.48
N TRP A 157 3.45 5.89 7.53
CA TRP A 157 3.50 4.55 8.11
C TRP A 157 3.01 3.46 7.15
N CYS A 158 2.31 3.81 6.07
CA CYS A 158 1.74 2.88 5.11
C CYS A 158 2.67 2.59 3.92
N VAL A 159 3.43 3.59 3.47
CA VAL A 159 4.32 3.49 2.29
C VAL A 159 5.79 3.26 2.64
N SER A 160 6.12 3.16 3.93
CA SER A 160 7.49 3.00 4.39
C SER A 160 7.63 2.04 5.56
N ASP A 161 8.87 1.61 5.81
CA ASP A 161 9.26 0.85 6.98
C ASP A 161 9.88 1.71 8.09
N ASP A 162 9.96 3.04 7.91
CA ASP A 162 10.50 3.98 8.90
C ASP A 162 9.73 3.95 10.24
N HIS A 163 8.44 3.59 10.18
CA HIS A 163 7.55 3.45 11.35
C HIS A 163 7.42 2.01 11.84
N THR A 164 8.14 1.06 11.24
CA THR A 164 8.06 -0.37 11.58
C THR A 164 9.27 -0.81 12.38
N THR A 165 9.04 -1.29 13.59
CA THR A 165 10.04 -1.89 14.48
C THR A 165 9.90 -3.40 14.49
N VAL A 166 10.98 -4.13 14.17
CA VAL A 166 11.03 -5.59 14.31
C VAL A 166 11.30 -5.95 15.76
N ARG A 167 10.35 -6.59 16.44
CA ARG A 167 10.47 -7.07 17.82
C ARG A 167 11.08 -8.48 17.90
N SER A 168 10.69 -9.34 16.96
CA SER A 168 11.20 -10.72 16.81
C SER A 168 11.16 -11.14 15.33
N THR A 169 11.96 -12.14 14.96
CA THR A 169 11.99 -12.74 13.61
C THR A 169 11.72 -14.25 13.59
N ASP A 170 11.63 -14.89 14.75
CA ASP A 170 11.32 -16.33 14.88
C ASP A 170 10.54 -16.60 16.18
N PRO A 171 9.19 -16.54 16.16
CA PRO A 171 8.36 -16.07 15.04
C PRO A 171 8.47 -14.56 14.84
N TRP A 172 8.02 -14.07 13.68
CA TRP A 172 7.96 -12.64 13.42
C TRP A 172 7.00 -11.93 14.38
N GLU A 173 7.46 -10.81 14.92
CA GLU A 173 6.64 -9.85 15.64
C GLU A 173 7.08 -8.46 15.21
N LEU A 174 6.14 -7.70 14.63
CA LEU A 174 6.36 -6.37 14.11
C LEU A 174 5.51 -5.36 14.88
N GLU A 175 6.03 -4.16 15.07
CA GLU A 175 5.32 -3.07 15.70
C GLU A 175 5.32 -1.86 14.77
N ILE A 176 4.14 -1.32 14.48
CA ILE A 176 3.99 -0.11 13.66
C ILE A 176 3.44 1.01 14.52
N ASP A 177 4.11 2.16 14.47
CA ASP A 177 3.65 3.39 15.11
C ASP A 177 2.86 4.25 14.13
N VAL A 178 1.58 4.49 14.44
CA VAL A 178 0.68 5.38 13.69
C VAL A 178 0.48 6.65 14.50
N ALA A 179 1.09 7.76 14.07
CA ALA A 179 1.02 9.04 14.76
C ALA A 179 -0.05 9.97 14.14
N LEU A 180 -0.89 10.58 14.98
CA LEU A 180 -1.85 11.61 14.59
C LEU A 180 -1.89 12.72 15.65
N GLY A 181 -1.38 13.91 15.28
CA GLY A 181 -1.26 15.02 16.23
C GLY A 181 -0.40 14.65 17.44
N ASP A 182 -0.94 14.83 18.64
CA ASP A 182 -0.26 14.51 19.92
C ASP A 182 -0.58 13.09 20.42
N GLU A 183 -1.19 12.23 19.61
CA GLU A 183 -1.46 10.83 19.96
C GLU A 183 -0.73 9.86 19.03
N ARG A 184 -0.43 8.67 19.55
CA ARG A 184 0.11 7.55 18.79
C ARG A 184 -0.68 6.29 19.06
N LEU A 185 -1.00 5.55 18.00
CA LEU A 185 -1.49 4.18 18.06
C LEU A 185 -0.35 3.25 17.65
N ARG A 186 0.04 2.37 18.57
CA ARG A 186 1.00 1.30 18.32
C ARG A 186 0.26 0.02 17.99
N ALA A 187 0.54 -0.56 16.83
CA ALA A 187 -0.08 -1.78 16.33
C ALA A 187 0.96 -2.90 16.28
N THR A 188 0.68 -4.01 16.95
CA THR A 188 1.56 -5.20 16.92
C THR A 188 0.99 -6.23 15.95
N LEU A 189 1.81 -6.71 15.03
CA LEU A 189 1.51 -7.70 14.00
C LEU A 189 2.33 -8.97 14.20
N ASP A 190 1.75 -10.13 13.95
CA ASP A 190 2.45 -11.41 13.90
C ASP A 190 2.97 -11.77 12.49
N GLU A 191 3.47 -13.00 12.32
CA GLU A 191 4.05 -13.49 11.05
C GLU A 191 3.07 -13.52 9.88
N ASP A 192 1.76 -13.60 10.15
CA ASP A 192 0.69 -13.59 9.15
C ASP A 192 0.14 -12.18 8.90
N LEU A 193 0.76 -11.14 9.48
CA LEU A 193 0.25 -9.76 9.50
C LEU A 193 -1.13 -9.63 10.17
N ALA A 194 -1.45 -10.52 11.11
CA ALA A 194 -2.63 -10.38 11.94
C ALA A 194 -2.35 -9.36 13.05
N LEU A 195 -3.31 -8.47 13.28
CA LEU A 195 -3.22 -7.47 14.34
C LEU A 195 -3.51 -8.15 15.69
N VAL A 196 -2.46 -8.37 16.48
CA VAL A 196 -2.54 -9.08 17.76
C VAL A 196 -2.79 -8.14 18.95
N GLU A 197 -2.26 -6.92 18.89
CA GLU A 197 -2.41 -5.93 19.97
C GLU A 197 -2.46 -4.51 19.38
N THR A 198 -3.20 -3.63 20.07
CA THR A 198 -3.06 -2.18 19.86
C THR A 198 -2.95 -1.45 21.20
N ARG A 199 -2.13 -0.40 21.22
CA ARG A 199 -1.96 0.47 22.38
C ARG A 199 -1.95 1.93 21.94
N ARG A 200 -2.84 2.73 22.53
CA ARG A 200 -2.80 4.20 22.40
C ARG A 200 -1.94 4.81 23.48
N THR A 201 -1.19 5.83 23.12
CA THR A 201 -0.42 6.68 24.04
C THR A 201 -0.53 8.13 23.62
N ASP A 202 -0.77 9.00 24.59
CA ASP A 202 -0.54 10.43 24.43
C ASP A 202 0.99 10.67 24.32
N ALA A 203 1.40 11.67 23.52
CA ALA A 203 2.80 12.06 23.33
C ALA A 203 3.44 12.64 24.60
#